data_AF-A0AAV2GES6-F1
#
_entry.id   AF-A0AAV2GES6-F1
#
_cell.length_a   1.000
_cell.length_b   1.000
_cell.length_c   1.000
_cell.angle_alpha   90.00
_cell.angle_beta   90.00
_cell.angle_gamma   90.00
#
_symmetry.space_group_name_H-M   'P 1'
#
loop_
_entity.id
_entity.type
_entity.pdbx_description
1 polymer ?
#
loop_
_entity_poly.entity_id
_entity_poly.type
_entity_poly.pdbx_seq_one_letter_code
_entity_poly.pdbx_strand_id
1 'polypeptide(L)'
;MPNLHSALLILLLAAAACGGLSVLADDDNETFKEAPKFYNSPACPPIPPDDFCSNESINIAMTLDLHYLRGSMAAILSTLQHSSCPENIRFHFISSLPSLHNTILQSFPYLRCHLHIFAPSPVQGLISTSIRQALDSPLNYARNYLPTLLPTCLTKVLYLDSDVILVDDVADLAATPLLGKPLAAPEYCNANFTIYFTPSFWSNPSLSLTFAGRKACYFNTGVMVIDLVRWRVGGYTTRIVEWMELQKRMRIYELGSLPPFLLVFAGEIASVDHRWNQHGLGGDNYRGLCRDLHPGPVSLLHWSGKGKPWARIDSGRPCPLDALWAPYDLLVRENGGIES
;
A
#
# COMPACT_ATOMS: atom_id res chain seq x y z
N MET A 1 39.93 38.79 47.76
CA MET A 1 38.63 39.22 47.19
C MET A 1 38.93 40.20 46.08
N PRO A 2 38.41 40.05 44.85
CA PRO A 2 37.43 39.08 44.32
C PRO A 2 38.13 37.98 43.46
N ASN A 3 37.83 36.69 43.58
CA ASN A 3 36.73 35.91 42.98
C ASN A 3 36.61 36.05 41.44
N LEU A 4 36.43 35.02 40.61
CA LEU A 4 36.48 33.55 40.70
C LEU A 4 36.17 33.05 39.26
N HIS A 5 36.65 31.85 38.90
CA HIS A 5 36.30 31.00 37.73
C HIS A 5 37.09 31.22 36.43
N SER A 6 38.01 30.32 36.05
CA SER A 6 37.82 28.96 35.49
C SER A 6 37.34 29.04 34.02
N ALA A 7 37.86 28.34 33.02
CA ALA A 7 38.80 27.22 33.00
C ALA A 7 39.40 27.07 31.59
N LEU A 8 40.58 26.46 31.60
CA LEU A 8 41.27 25.73 30.56
C LEU A 8 40.32 24.98 29.58
N LEU A 9 40.52 25.12 28.27
CA LEU A 9 40.19 24.05 27.32
C LEU A 9 41.26 23.98 26.22
N ILE A 10 42.02 22.90 26.29
CA ILE A 10 43.06 22.47 25.37
C ILE A 10 42.40 21.99 24.07
N LEU A 11 42.84 22.54 22.94
CA LEU A 11 42.55 21.99 21.61
C LEU A 11 43.23 20.63 21.48
N LEU A 12 42.44 19.55 21.46
CA LEU A 12 42.84 18.23 20.96
C LEU A 12 42.07 17.96 19.67
N LEU A 13 42.78 18.09 18.55
CA LEU A 13 42.39 17.58 17.24
C LEU A 13 42.34 16.05 17.29
N ALA A 14 41.15 15.48 17.41
CA ALA A 14 40.92 14.07 17.12
C ALA A 14 40.28 13.97 15.73
N ALA A 15 41.08 13.51 14.76
CA ALA A 15 40.59 13.05 13.47
C ALA A 15 39.76 11.77 13.70
N ALA A 16 38.44 11.94 13.83
CA ALA A 16 37.52 10.81 13.74
C ALA A 16 37.34 10.49 12.24
N ALA A 17 38.00 9.42 11.82
CA ALA A 17 37.75 8.78 10.54
C ALA A 17 36.24 8.51 10.41
N CYS A 18 35.59 9.15 9.44
CA CYS A 18 34.26 8.82 8.98
C CYS A 18 34.32 7.45 8.29
N GLY A 19 34.36 6.39 9.09
CA GLY A 19 34.00 5.05 8.66
C GLY A 19 32.50 5.01 8.47
N GLY A 20 32.01 5.49 7.32
CA GLY A 20 30.67 5.18 6.89
C GLY A 20 30.59 3.67 6.74
N LEU A 21 29.88 2.99 7.64
CA LEU A 21 29.36 1.67 7.33
C LEU A 21 28.38 1.87 6.18
N SER A 22 28.88 1.68 4.95
CA SER A 22 28.06 1.19 3.87
C SER A 22 27.45 -0.12 4.39
N VAL A 23 26.18 -0.08 4.75
CA VAL A 23 25.38 -1.30 4.73
C VAL A 23 25.41 -1.72 3.27
N LEU A 24 26.31 -2.65 2.96
CA LEU A 24 26.22 -3.43 1.74
C LEU A 24 24.82 -4.02 1.78
N ALA A 25 23.99 -3.62 0.83
CA ALA A 25 22.78 -4.36 0.53
C ALA A 25 23.29 -5.78 0.22
N ASP A 26 23.04 -6.71 1.13
CA ASP A 26 23.20 -8.12 0.80
C ASP A 26 22.29 -8.33 -0.41
N ASP A 27 22.91 -8.77 -1.50
CA ASP A 27 22.27 -9.10 -2.77
C ASP A 27 21.56 -10.46 -2.62
N ASP A 28 20.75 -10.59 -1.56
CA ASP A 28 19.86 -11.72 -1.33
C ASP A 28 18.73 -11.59 -2.34
N ASN A 29 18.99 -12.08 -3.55
CA ASN A 29 17.99 -12.17 -4.59
C ASN A 29 17.00 -13.28 -4.18
N GLU A 30 16.00 -12.88 -3.38
CA GLU A 30 14.92 -13.75 -2.91
C GLU A 30 14.38 -14.59 -4.08
N THR A 31 14.49 -15.90 -3.97
CA THR A 31 13.98 -16.82 -4.98
C THR A 31 12.61 -17.33 -4.56
N PHE A 32 11.65 -17.29 -5.48
CA PHE A 32 10.28 -17.68 -5.23
C PHE A 32 9.91 -18.94 -6.01
N LYS A 33 9.09 -19.81 -5.41
CA LYS A 33 8.51 -20.99 -6.06
C LYS A 33 7.56 -20.57 -7.16
N GLU A 34 7.40 -21.45 -8.16
CA GLU A 34 6.31 -21.35 -9.11
C GLU A 34 4.97 -21.62 -8.39
N ALA A 35 4.01 -20.73 -8.60
CA ALA A 35 2.68 -20.80 -8.02
C ALA A 35 1.77 -21.75 -8.81
N PRO A 36 0.84 -22.48 -8.15
CA PRO A 36 -0.15 -23.30 -8.84
C PRO A 36 -1.00 -22.47 -9.81
N LYS A 37 -1.24 -22.98 -11.02
CA LYS A 37 -2.17 -22.34 -11.95
C LYS A 37 -3.62 -22.61 -11.57
N PHE A 38 -4.44 -21.57 -11.53
CA PHE A 38 -5.89 -21.63 -11.36
C PHE A 38 -6.61 -21.34 -12.68
N TYR A 39 -7.83 -21.86 -12.83
CA TYR A 39 -8.60 -21.79 -14.08
C TYR A 39 -9.98 -21.20 -13.83
N ASN A 40 -10.52 -20.54 -14.84
CA ASN A 40 -11.87 -20.02 -14.81
C ASN A 40 -12.92 -21.13 -14.58
N SER A 41 -13.93 -20.80 -13.77
CA SER A 41 -15.19 -21.54 -13.74
C SER A 41 -15.87 -21.54 -15.13
N PRO A 42 -16.65 -22.57 -15.50
CA PRO A 42 -17.41 -22.59 -16.76
C PRO A 42 -18.37 -21.41 -16.96
N ALA A 43 -18.73 -20.70 -15.88
CA ALA A 43 -19.61 -19.53 -15.93
C ALA A 43 -18.87 -18.22 -16.28
N CYS A 44 -17.53 -18.21 -16.32
CA CYS A 44 -16.76 -17.00 -16.58
C CYS A 44 -16.86 -16.56 -18.05
N PRO A 45 -17.00 -15.26 -18.33
CA PRO A 45 -16.98 -14.76 -19.69
C PRO A 45 -15.62 -15.00 -20.34
N PRO A 46 -15.56 -15.39 -21.64
CA PRO A 46 -14.30 -15.52 -22.34
C PRO A 46 -13.69 -14.14 -22.61
N ILE A 47 -12.44 -13.93 -22.20
CA ILE A 47 -11.70 -12.69 -22.45
C ILE A 47 -10.43 -13.02 -23.23
N PRO A 48 -10.15 -12.34 -24.36
CA PRO A 48 -8.89 -12.50 -25.06
C PRO A 48 -7.70 -12.26 -24.10
N PRO A 49 -6.63 -13.07 -24.17
CA PRO A 49 -5.46 -12.94 -23.32
C PRO A 49 -4.84 -11.54 -23.28
N ASP A 50 -4.82 -10.86 -24.42
CA ASP A 50 -4.16 -9.56 -24.60
C ASP A 50 -5.12 -8.37 -24.41
N ASP A 51 -6.40 -8.65 -24.13
CA ASP A 51 -7.38 -7.59 -23.86
C ASP A 51 -7.34 -7.18 -22.39
N PHE A 52 -6.58 -6.12 -22.14
CA PHE A 52 -6.53 -5.44 -20.84
C PHE A 52 -7.63 -4.39 -20.66
N CYS A 53 -8.43 -4.09 -21.70
CA CYS A 53 -9.44 -3.04 -21.68
C CYS A 53 -10.87 -3.60 -21.61
N SER A 54 -11.04 -4.92 -21.62
CA SER A 54 -12.35 -5.56 -21.52
C SER A 54 -13.14 -5.10 -20.30
N ASN A 55 -14.43 -4.83 -20.48
CA ASN A 55 -15.33 -4.51 -19.36
C ASN A 55 -15.64 -5.74 -18.48
N GLU A 56 -15.39 -6.94 -18.99
CA GLU A 56 -15.58 -8.20 -18.27
C GLU A 56 -14.36 -8.57 -17.39
N SER A 57 -13.23 -7.85 -17.54
CA SER A 57 -12.02 -8.14 -16.79
C SER A 57 -12.01 -7.43 -15.42
N ILE A 58 -11.37 -8.08 -14.45
CA ILE A 58 -11.11 -7.47 -13.14
C ILE A 58 -9.70 -6.89 -13.19
N ASN A 59 -9.62 -5.56 -13.33
CA ASN A 59 -8.35 -4.84 -13.36
C ASN A 59 -7.90 -4.52 -11.94
N ILE A 60 -6.76 -5.06 -11.53
CA ILE A 60 -6.16 -4.87 -10.20
C ILE A 60 -4.86 -4.10 -10.35
N ALA A 61 -4.73 -2.96 -9.65
CA ALA A 61 -3.49 -2.20 -9.57
C ALA A 61 -2.76 -2.46 -8.25
N MET A 62 -1.44 -2.67 -8.32
CA MET A 62 -0.58 -2.86 -7.15
C MET A 62 0.77 -2.18 -7.36
N THR A 63 1.37 -1.68 -6.29
CA THR A 63 2.77 -1.25 -6.34
C THR A 63 3.71 -2.43 -6.11
N LEU A 64 4.78 -2.55 -6.90
CA LEU A 64 5.84 -3.53 -6.68
C LEU A 64 7.11 -2.85 -6.17
N ASP A 65 7.49 -3.21 -4.95
CA ASP A 65 8.69 -2.77 -4.25
C ASP A 65 9.50 -4.00 -3.85
N LEU A 66 10.83 -3.93 -3.91
CA LEU A 66 11.69 -5.06 -3.56
C LEU A 66 11.47 -5.51 -2.10
N HIS A 67 11.34 -4.57 -1.16
CA HIS A 67 11.18 -4.87 0.27
C HIS A 67 9.81 -5.50 0.61
N TYR A 68 8.82 -5.32 -0.28
CA TYR A 68 7.47 -5.86 -0.14
C TYR A 68 7.15 -6.94 -1.16
N LEU A 69 8.12 -7.37 -1.98
CA LEU A 69 7.89 -8.30 -3.08
C LEU A 69 7.28 -9.61 -2.58
N ARG A 70 7.81 -10.16 -1.49
CA ARG A 70 7.27 -11.35 -0.84
C ARG A 70 5.81 -11.21 -0.41
N GLY A 71 5.43 -10.02 0.08
CA GLY A 71 4.02 -9.70 0.34
C GLY A 71 3.20 -9.70 -0.95
N SER A 72 3.67 -9.01 -1.99
CA SER A 72 3.00 -8.94 -3.29
C SER A 72 2.77 -10.33 -3.89
N MET A 73 3.76 -11.24 -3.80
CA MET A 73 3.62 -12.63 -4.24
C MET A 73 2.45 -13.33 -3.55
N ALA A 74 2.36 -13.20 -2.21
CA ALA A 74 1.29 -13.79 -1.41
C ALA A 74 -0.09 -13.17 -1.72
N ALA A 75 -0.14 -11.85 -1.95
CA ALA A 75 -1.35 -11.14 -2.34
C ALA A 75 -1.86 -11.59 -3.73
N ILE A 76 -0.96 -11.74 -4.72
CA ILE A 76 -1.29 -12.27 -6.05
C ILE A 76 -1.81 -13.70 -5.93
N LEU A 77 -1.09 -14.57 -5.22
CA LEU A 77 -1.48 -15.97 -5.06
C LEU A 77 -2.85 -16.11 -4.40
N SER A 78 -3.09 -15.43 -3.27
CA SER A 78 -4.38 -15.47 -2.58
C SER A 78 -5.53 -14.94 -3.46
N THR A 79 -5.29 -13.87 -4.22
CA THR A 79 -6.27 -13.33 -5.17
C THR A 79 -6.68 -14.37 -6.22
N LEU A 80 -5.70 -15.07 -6.81
CA LEU A 80 -5.94 -16.08 -7.84
C LEU A 80 -6.60 -17.34 -7.27
N GLN A 81 -6.16 -17.77 -6.08
CA GLN A 81 -6.64 -18.99 -5.43
C GLN A 81 -8.12 -18.89 -5.04
N HIS A 82 -8.59 -17.70 -4.63
CA HIS A 82 -9.94 -17.50 -4.12
C HIS A 82 -10.91 -16.87 -5.12
N SER A 83 -10.49 -16.62 -6.36
CA SER A 83 -11.41 -16.11 -7.39
C SER A 83 -12.07 -17.23 -8.18
N SER A 84 -13.34 -17.04 -8.56
CA SER A 84 -14.05 -17.94 -9.48
C SER A 84 -13.53 -17.83 -10.92
N CYS A 85 -12.98 -16.67 -11.29
CA CYS A 85 -12.51 -16.37 -12.65
C CYS A 85 -11.07 -15.80 -12.68
N PRO A 86 -10.06 -16.55 -12.18
CA PRO A 86 -8.69 -16.06 -12.04
C PRO A 86 -8.03 -15.70 -13.38
N GLU A 87 -8.42 -16.33 -14.49
CA GLU A 87 -7.88 -16.03 -15.82
C GLU A 87 -8.48 -14.74 -16.41
N ASN A 88 -9.53 -14.18 -15.80
CA ASN A 88 -10.13 -12.89 -16.17
C ASN A 88 -9.57 -11.70 -15.39
N ILE A 89 -8.67 -11.96 -14.44
CA ILE A 89 -7.99 -10.91 -13.68
C ILE A 89 -6.84 -10.34 -14.51
N ARG A 90 -6.66 -9.01 -14.47
CA ARG A 90 -5.58 -8.28 -15.14
C ARG A 90 -4.82 -7.47 -14.10
N PHE A 91 -3.55 -7.81 -13.87
CA PHE A 91 -2.72 -7.08 -12.91
C PHE A 91 -1.98 -5.93 -13.60
N HIS A 92 -2.07 -4.75 -13.01
CA HIS A 92 -1.33 -3.56 -13.38
C HIS A 92 -0.33 -3.29 -12.26
N PHE A 93 0.93 -3.60 -12.50
CA PHE A 93 1.99 -3.37 -11.54
C PHE A 93 2.62 -2.01 -11.75
N ILE A 94 2.80 -1.25 -10.68
CA ILE A 94 3.46 0.04 -10.72
C ILE A 94 4.80 -0.11 -9.99
N SER A 95 5.92 0.14 -10.68
CA SER A 95 7.25 0.03 -10.06
C SER A 95 8.26 0.98 -10.68
N SER A 96 9.29 1.32 -9.90
CA SER A 96 10.51 1.95 -10.42
C SER A 96 11.58 0.93 -10.84
N LEU A 97 11.36 -0.37 -10.57
CA LEU A 97 12.32 -1.45 -10.81
C LEU A 97 11.77 -2.44 -11.86
N PRO A 98 12.19 -2.33 -13.14
CA PRO A 98 11.74 -3.23 -14.19
C PRO A 98 12.06 -4.71 -13.93
N SER A 99 13.14 -4.99 -13.19
CA SER A 99 13.59 -6.36 -12.88
C SER A 99 12.55 -7.16 -12.09
N LEU A 100 11.74 -6.52 -11.25
CA LEU A 100 10.72 -7.20 -10.44
C LEU A 100 9.65 -7.89 -11.29
N HIS A 101 9.39 -7.40 -12.50
CA HIS A 101 8.43 -8.01 -13.41
C HIS A 101 8.86 -9.42 -13.83
N ASN A 102 10.15 -9.64 -14.06
CA ASN A 102 10.65 -10.97 -14.40
C ASN A 102 10.50 -11.94 -13.23
N THR A 103 10.73 -11.49 -12.00
CA THR A 103 10.52 -12.30 -10.79
C THR A 103 9.05 -12.72 -10.65
N ILE A 104 8.12 -11.81 -10.91
CA ILE A 104 6.68 -12.12 -10.92
C ILE A 104 6.35 -13.16 -11.99
N LEU A 105 6.84 -12.98 -13.22
CA LEU A 105 6.56 -13.91 -14.33
C LEU A 105 7.21 -15.28 -14.15
N GLN A 106 8.32 -15.38 -13.42
CA GLN A 106 8.93 -16.66 -13.05
C GLN A 106 8.05 -17.43 -12.06
N SER A 107 7.47 -16.75 -11.06
CA SER A 107 6.56 -17.39 -10.12
C SER A 107 5.15 -17.61 -10.69
N PHE A 108 4.70 -16.76 -11.60
CA PHE A 108 3.36 -16.80 -12.17
C PHE A 108 3.41 -16.72 -13.72
N PRO A 109 3.88 -17.77 -14.41
CA PRO A 109 4.07 -17.74 -15.87
C PRO A 109 2.77 -17.59 -16.67
N TYR A 110 1.62 -17.83 -16.03
CA TYR A 110 0.29 -17.70 -16.61
C TYR A 110 -0.38 -16.35 -16.29
N LEU A 111 0.25 -15.48 -15.49
CA LEU A 111 -0.34 -14.23 -15.05
C LEU A 111 -0.55 -13.27 -16.22
N ARG A 112 -1.74 -12.67 -16.28
CA ARG A 112 -2.02 -11.56 -17.20
C ARG A 112 -1.70 -10.26 -16.50
N CYS A 113 -0.49 -9.76 -16.72
CA CYS A 113 -0.02 -8.53 -16.09
C CYS A 113 0.67 -7.55 -17.04
N HIS A 114 0.67 -6.28 -16.64
CA HIS A 114 1.42 -5.22 -17.28
C HIS A 114 2.18 -4.39 -16.24
N LEU A 115 3.46 -4.11 -16.51
CA LEU A 115 4.29 -3.26 -15.67
C LEU A 115 4.29 -1.82 -16.17
N HIS A 116 3.85 -0.90 -15.33
CA HIS A 116 3.86 0.55 -15.53
C HIS A 116 5.05 1.14 -14.78
N ILE A 117 5.98 1.74 -15.51
CA ILE A 117 7.16 2.36 -14.90
C ILE A 117 6.77 3.68 -14.22
N PHE A 118 7.04 3.76 -12.92
CA PHE A 118 6.85 4.97 -12.13
C PHE A 118 8.18 5.68 -11.91
N ALA A 119 8.33 6.83 -12.56
CA ALA A 119 9.42 7.75 -12.28
C ALA A 119 9.17 8.46 -10.94
N PRO A 120 10.17 8.63 -10.06
CA PRO A 120 9.97 9.30 -8.77
C PRO A 120 9.86 10.83 -8.89
N SER A 121 10.32 11.41 -10.01
CA SER A 121 10.39 12.86 -10.20
C SER A 121 9.08 13.63 -9.99
N PRO A 122 7.88 13.13 -10.32
CA PRO A 122 6.63 13.86 -10.10
C PRO A 122 6.29 14.07 -8.62
N VAL A 123 6.92 13.31 -7.71
CA VAL A 123 6.56 13.32 -6.29
C VAL A 123 7.73 13.57 -5.35
N GLN A 124 8.98 13.29 -5.75
CA GLN A 124 10.16 13.40 -4.89
C GLN A 124 10.30 14.79 -4.21
N GLY A 125 9.99 15.86 -4.92
CA GLY A 125 10.00 17.23 -4.37
C GLY A 125 8.88 17.53 -3.35
N LEU A 126 7.80 16.73 -3.37
CA LEU A 126 6.58 16.94 -2.59
C LEU A 126 6.54 16.12 -1.29
N ILE A 127 7.35 15.07 -1.18
CA ILE A 127 7.35 14.19 0.00
C ILE A 127 7.97 14.89 1.19
N SER A 128 7.19 15.04 2.26
CA SER A 128 7.68 15.52 3.56
C SER A 128 7.98 14.32 4.44
N THR A 129 9.08 14.38 5.20
CA THR A 129 9.50 13.29 6.07
C THR A 129 8.40 12.89 7.05
N SER A 130 8.02 11.63 6.96
CA SER A 130 7.05 10.96 7.82
C SER A 130 7.73 10.45 9.10
N ILE A 131 6.93 10.18 10.14
CA ILE A 131 7.42 9.47 11.34
C ILE A 131 7.98 8.07 10.98
N ARG A 132 7.55 7.51 9.85
CA ARG A 132 8.07 6.25 9.31
C ARG A 132 8.82 6.53 8.01
N GLN A 133 10.14 6.40 8.01
CA GLN A 133 10.98 6.59 6.80
C GLN A 133 10.54 5.72 5.61
N ALA A 134 10.06 4.50 5.87
CA ALA A 134 9.51 3.63 4.81
C ALA A 134 8.31 4.25 4.07
N LEU A 135 7.60 5.22 4.66
CA LEU A 135 6.51 5.94 4.03
C LEU A 135 6.99 7.09 3.12
N ASP A 136 8.28 7.41 3.15
CA ASP A 136 8.87 8.46 2.31
C ASP A 136 9.26 7.94 0.91
N SER A 137 9.13 6.63 0.66
CA SER A 137 9.33 6.07 -0.67
C SER A 137 8.35 6.70 -1.68
N PRO A 138 8.83 7.25 -2.82
CA PRO A 138 7.99 7.77 -3.89
C PRO A 138 6.89 6.81 -4.33
N LEU A 139 7.17 5.51 -4.29
CA LEU A 139 6.22 4.49 -4.73
C LEU A 139 4.95 4.44 -3.86
N ASN A 140 5.00 4.85 -2.58
CA ASN A 140 3.81 4.97 -1.72
C ASN A 140 2.79 6.02 -2.20
N TYR A 141 3.22 6.90 -3.10
CA TYR A 141 2.38 7.96 -3.70
C TYR A 141 1.98 7.63 -5.13
N ALA A 142 2.46 6.51 -5.70
CA ALA A 142 2.16 6.13 -7.07
C ALA A 142 0.65 5.94 -7.31
N ARG A 143 -0.10 5.53 -6.27
CA ARG A 143 -1.57 5.46 -6.30
C ARG A 143 -2.25 6.78 -6.67
N ASN A 144 -1.63 7.93 -6.40
CA ASN A 144 -2.15 9.25 -6.78
C ASN A 144 -2.20 9.43 -8.30
N TYR A 145 -1.37 8.68 -9.02
CA TYR A 145 -1.11 8.81 -10.45
C TYR A 145 -1.68 7.64 -11.26
N LEU A 146 -2.40 6.69 -10.65
CA LEU A 146 -3.06 5.60 -11.39
C LEU A 146 -3.88 6.06 -12.60
N PRO A 147 -4.68 7.15 -12.54
CA PRO A 147 -5.45 7.58 -13.70
C PRO A 147 -4.59 8.03 -14.89
N THR A 148 -3.36 8.47 -14.65
CA THR A 148 -2.42 8.86 -15.72
C THR A 148 -1.48 7.72 -16.12
N LEU A 149 -1.16 6.81 -15.19
CA LEU A 149 -0.29 5.66 -15.44
C LEU A 149 -1.03 4.55 -16.20
N LEU A 150 -2.29 4.30 -15.84
CA LEU A 150 -3.08 3.23 -16.43
C LEU A 150 -3.67 3.63 -17.79
N PRO A 151 -3.89 2.66 -18.71
CA PRO A 151 -4.51 2.92 -20.00
C PRO A 151 -5.82 3.71 -19.91
N THR A 152 -6.05 4.61 -20.87
CA THR A 152 -7.24 5.49 -20.87
C THR A 152 -8.54 4.74 -21.14
N CYS A 153 -8.47 3.57 -21.76
CA CYS A 153 -9.61 2.67 -21.95
C CYS A 153 -10.18 2.16 -20.61
N LEU A 154 -9.35 2.09 -19.55
CA LEU A 154 -9.79 1.61 -18.25
C LEU A 154 -10.66 2.68 -17.58
N THR A 155 -11.84 2.24 -17.17
CA THR A 155 -12.83 3.06 -16.49
C THR A 155 -12.83 2.86 -14.98
N LYS A 156 -12.47 1.65 -14.52
CA LYS A 156 -12.44 1.25 -13.12
C LYS A 156 -11.20 0.40 -12.84
N VAL A 157 -10.65 0.51 -11.63
CA VAL A 157 -9.58 -0.37 -11.14
C VAL A 157 -9.75 -0.66 -9.65
N LEU A 158 -9.42 -1.88 -9.23
CA LEU A 158 -9.27 -2.25 -7.82
C LEU A 158 -7.80 -2.04 -7.42
N TYR A 159 -7.52 -1.16 -6.47
CA TYR A 159 -6.18 -1.00 -5.91
C TYR A 159 -6.02 -1.86 -4.65
N LEU A 160 -4.91 -2.61 -4.59
CA LEU A 160 -4.51 -3.44 -3.45
C LEU A 160 -3.07 -3.12 -3.02
N ASP A 161 -2.85 -2.90 -1.72
CA ASP A 161 -1.50 -2.86 -1.13
C ASP A 161 -0.85 -4.26 -1.16
N SER A 162 0.47 -4.33 -1.01
CA SER A 162 1.25 -5.57 -1.11
C SER A 162 1.13 -6.51 0.09
N ASP A 163 0.49 -6.09 1.17
CA ASP A 163 0.41 -6.80 2.44
C ASP A 163 -1.02 -7.23 2.78
N VAL A 164 -1.78 -7.59 1.74
CA VAL A 164 -3.13 -8.15 1.85
C VAL A 164 -3.16 -9.65 1.55
N ILE A 165 -4.16 -10.32 2.10
CA ILE A 165 -4.56 -11.69 1.73
C ILE A 165 -6.06 -11.71 1.50
N LEU A 166 -6.48 -12.18 0.34
CA LEU A 166 -7.89 -12.43 0.05
C LEU A 166 -8.26 -13.84 0.50
N VAL A 167 -9.47 -14.00 1.01
CA VAL A 167 -10.05 -15.30 1.39
C VAL A 167 -11.45 -15.48 0.80
N ASP A 168 -11.76 -14.70 -0.24
CA ASP A 168 -13.06 -14.64 -0.90
C ASP A 168 -12.92 -14.11 -2.34
N ASP A 169 -13.98 -14.19 -3.13
CA ASP A 169 -13.92 -13.83 -4.55
C ASP A 169 -13.79 -12.32 -4.76
N VAL A 170 -12.64 -11.90 -5.30
CA VAL A 170 -12.32 -10.50 -5.60
C VAL A 170 -13.32 -9.84 -6.56
N ALA A 171 -14.07 -10.63 -7.34
CA ALA A 171 -15.14 -10.12 -8.20
C ALA A 171 -16.20 -9.32 -7.43
N ASP A 172 -16.56 -9.76 -6.22
CA ASP A 172 -17.55 -9.09 -5.37
C ASP A 172 -17.06 -7.71 -4.92
N LEU A 173 -15.77 -7.61 -4.56
CA LEU A 173 -15.15 -6.33 -4.23
C LEU A 173 -15.07 -5.42 -5.46
N ALA A 174 -14.62 -5.93 -6.61
CA ALA A 174 -14.51 -5.17 -7.85
C ALA A 174 -15.87 -4.65 -8.37
N ALA A 175 -16.95 -5.39 -8.09
CA ALA A 175 -18.33 -5.06 -8.44
C ALA A 175 -18.94 -3.94 -7.58
N THR A 176 -18.24 -3.47 -6.53
CA THR A 176 -18.73 -2.41 -5.65
C THR A 176 -19.33 -1.23 -6.43
N PRO A 177 -20.60 -0.85 -6.15
CA PRO A 177 -21.22 0.33 -6.74
C PRO A 177 -20.56 1.62 -6.24
N LEU A 178 -20.07 2.45 -7.18
CA LEU A 178 -19.41 3.72 -6.85
C LEU A 178 -20.40 4.87 -6.61
N LEU A 179 -21.67 4.72 -7.00
CA LEU A 179 -22.75 5.69 -6.73
C LEU A 179 -22.38 7.15 -7.07
N GLY A 180 -21.64 7.36 -8.16
CA GLY A 180 -21.19 8.68 -8.59
C GLY A 180 -20.03 9.28 -7.78
N LYS A 181 -19.43 8.51 -6.87
CA LYS A 181 -18.22 8.89 -6.11
C LYS A 181 -16.95 8.46 -6.87
N PRO A 182 -15.82 9.17 -6.69
CA PRO A 182 -14.57 8.88 -7.40
C PRO A 182 -13.90 7.57 -6.95
N LEU A 183 -14.19 7.09 -5.74
CA LEU A 183 -13.70 5.82 -5.23
C LEU A 183 -14.64 5.25 -4.17
N ALA A 184 -14.46 3.97 -3.84
CA ALA A 184 -15.08 3.27 -2.72
C ALA A 184 -14.02 2.58 -1.84
N ALA A 185 -14.23 2.60 -0.53
CA ALA A 185 -13.39 1.90 0.44
C ALA A 185 -14.16 1.66 1.77
N PRO A 186 -13.72 0.72 2.62
CA PRO A 186 -14.28 0.58 3.97
C PRO A 186 -14.01 1.80 4.87
N GLU A 187 -15.08 2.40 5.40
CA GLU A 187 -15.02 3.59 6.27
C GLU A 187 -15.16 3.25 7.76
N TYR A 188 -14.26 3.77 8.58
CA TYR A 188 -14.20 3.56 10.02
C TYR A 188 -14.51 4.85 10.78
N CYS A 189 -15.78 5.21 10.82
CA CYS A 189 -16.24 6.45 11.47
C CYS A 189 -16.07 6.49 13.00
N ASN A 190 -15.82 5.35 13.63
CA ASN A 190 -15.52 5.28 15.07
C ASN A 190 -14.06 5.64 15.39
N ALA A 191 -13.18 5.70 14.38
CA ALA A 191 -11.80 6.14 14.59
C ALA A 191 -11.75 7.64 14.85
N ASN A 192 -10.85 8.07 15.72
CA ASN A 192 -10.62 9.50 15.96
C ASN A 192 -9.96 10.14 14.73
N PHE A 193 -10.78 10.74 13.86
CA PHE A 193 -10.32 11.36 12.61
C PHE A 193 -9.36 12.54 12.84
N THR A 194 -9.46 13.22 13.98
CA THR A 194 -8.64 14.39 14.30
C THR A 194 -7.14 14.06 14.36
N ILE A 195 -6.77 12.82 14.72
CA ILE A 195 -5.36 12.39 14.90
C ILE A 195 -4.54 12.38 13.60
N TYR A 196 -5.20 12.41 12.44
CA TYR A 196 -4.51 12.35 11.15
C TYR A 196 -3.95 13.72 10.70
N PHE A 197 -4.28 14.79 11.44
CA PHE A 197 -3.83 16.16 11.16
C PHE A 197 -3.32 16.84 12.42
N THR A 198 -2.44 17.83 12.26
CA THR A 198 -1.83 18.55 13.38
C THR A 198 -2.85 19.49 14.07
N PRO A 199 -2.60 19.89 15.33
CA PRO A 199 -3.40 20.92 15.98
C PRO A 199 -3.45 22.24 15.20
N SER A 200 -2.36 22.59 14.50
CA SER A 200 -2.28 23.80 13.66
C SER A 200 -3.17 23.73 12.41
N PHE A 201 -3.40 22.53 11.86
CA PHE A 201 -4.38 22.34 10.79
C PHE A 201 -5.80 22.65 11.30
N TRP A 202 -6.17 22.07 12.45
CA TRP A 202 -7.52 22.22 13.00
C TRP A 202 -7.81 23.64 13.51
N SER A 203 -6.81 24.33 14.05
CA SER A 203 -6.96 25.72 14.52
C SER A 203 -7.00 26.76 13.40
N ASN A 204 -6.73 26.38 12.15
CA ASN A 204 -6.81 27.27 10.98
C ASN A 204 -8.13 27.05 10.22
N PRO A 205 -9.10 27.97 10.30
CA PRO A 205 -10.40 27.81 9.65
C PRO A 205 -10.30 27.62 8.13
N SER A 206 -9.37 28.30 7.46
CA SER A 206 -9.19 28.17 6.00
C SER A 206 -8.79 26.76 5.57
N LEU A 207 -8.21 25.97 6.48
CA LEU A 207 -7.83 24.57 6.23
C LEU A 207 -8.94 23.63 6.67
N SER A 208 -9.42 23.74 7.90
CA SER A 208 -10.40 22.81 8.47
C SER A 208 -11.77 22.90 7.80
N LEU A 209 -12.10 24.04 7.17
CA LEU A 209 -13.30 24.19 6.31
C LEU A 209 -13.33 23.20 5.13
N THR A 210 -12.21 22.58 4.75
CA THR A 210 -12.20 21.51 3.73
C THR A 210 -13.16 20.36 4.07
N PHE A 211 -13.41 20.11 5.36
CA PHE A 211 -14.32 19.07 5.85
C PHE A 211 -15.73 19.59 6.16
N ALA A 212 -15.99 20.89 6.00
CA ALA A 212 -17.30 21.46 6.28
C ALA A 212 -18.39 20.80 5.43
N GLY A 213 -19.48 20.38 6.09
CA GLY A 213 -20.60 19.69 5.43
C GLY A 213 -20.33 18.23 5.05
N ARG A 214 -19.13 17.69 5.31
CA ARG A 214 -18.79 16.28 5.06
C ARG A 214 -18.92 15.46 6.32
N LYS A 215 -19.45 14.25 6.19
CA LYS A 215 -19.31 13.21 7.22
C LYS A 215 -17.95 12.53 7.04
N ALA A 216 -16.88 13.25 7.37
CA ALA A 216 -15.51 12.77 7.15
C ALA A 216 -15.18 11.61 8.12
N CYS A 217 -14.92 10.43 7.56
CA CYS A 217 -14.49 9.25 8.29
C CYS A 217 -13.09 8.81 7.83
N TYR A 218 -12.37 8.12 8.71
CA TYR A 218 -11.14 7.45 8.32
C TYR A 218 -11.47 6.31 7.35
N PHE A 219 -10.69 6.17 6.28
CA PHE A 219 -10.64 4.96 5.49
C PHE A 219 -9.18 4.63 5.19
N ASN A 220 -8.88 3.34 5.13
CA ASN A 220 -7.55 2.86 4.77
C ASN A 220 -7.39 2.89 3.23
N THR A 221 -6.24 3.35 2.74
CA THR A 221 -5.98 3.53 1.29
C THR A 221 -5.34 2.31 0.61
N GLY A 222 -5.27 1.17 1.30
CA GLY A 222 -4.67 -0.05 0.77
C GLY A 222 -5.66 -0.99 0.08
N VAL A 223 -6.96 -0.71 0.18
CA VAL A 223 -8.01 -1.42 -0.57
C VAL A 223 -9.02 -0.39 -1.05
N MET A 224 -9.05 -0.14 -2.36
CA MET A 224 -9.92 0.89 -2.95
C MET A 224 -10.43 0.47 -4.33
N VAL A 225 -11.72 0.65 -4.59
CA VAL A 225 -12.27 0.59 -5.95
C VAL A 225 -12.30 2.01 -6.50
N ILE A 226 -11.64 2.27 -7.62
CA ILE A 226 -11.42 3.62 -8.14
C ILE A 226 -12.12 3.79 -9.48
N ASP A 227 -12.92 4.85 -9.63
CA ASP A 227 -13.45 5.33 -10.91
C ASP A 227 -12.37 6.18 -11.60
N LEU A 228 -11.66 5.60 -12.56
CA LEU A 228 -10.56 6.27 -13.26
C LEU A 228 -11.06 7.43 -14.13
N VAL A 229 -12.26 7.33 -14.70
CA VAL A 229 -12.84 8.39 -15.53
C VAL A 229 -13.18 9.59 -14.67
N ARG A 230 -13.94 9.38 -13.59
CA ARG A 230 -14.31 10.44 -12.66
C ARG A 230 -13.10 11.03 -11.96
N TRP A 231 -12.09 10.21 -11.67
CA TRP A 231 -10.83 10.71 -11.12
C TRP A 231 -10.14 11.70 -12.08
N ARG A 232 -10.03 11.34 -13.37
CA ARG A 232 -9.45 12.22 -14.40
C ARG A 232 -10.27 13.50 -14.55
N VAL A 233 -11.59 13.39 -14.72
CA VAL A 233 -12.50 14.53 -14.92
C VAL A 233 -12.50 15.47 -13.72
N GLY A 234 -12.48 14.94 -12.50
CA GLY A 234 -12.48 15.73 -11.28
C GLY A 234 -11.10 16.29 -10.88
N GLY A 235 -10.04 16.01 -11.63
CA GLY A 235 -8.70 16.53 -11.37
C GLY A 235 -8.15 16.13 -9.99
N TYR A 236 -8.53 14.97 -9.46
CA TYR A 236 -8.25 14.62 -8.06
C TYR A 236 -6.75 14.43 -7.78
N THR A 237 -5.95 14.01 -8.77
CA THR A 237 -4.48 13.97 -8.65
C THR A 237 -3.91 15.35 -8.36
N THR A 238 -4.37 16.38 -9.08
CA THR A 238 -3.94 17.76 -8.85
C THR A 238 -4.30 18.23 -7.44
N ARG A 239 -5.53 17.97 -7.00
CA ARG A 239 -6.00 18.34 -5.65
C ARG A 239 -5.17 17.67 -4.55
N ILE A 240 -4.79 16.40 -4.73
CA ILE A 240 -3.89 15.70 -3.81
C ILE A 240 -2.51 16.39 -3.77
N VAL A 241 -1.95 16.69 -4.94
CA VAL A 241 -0.64 17.36 -5.06
C VAL A 241 -0.66 18.74 -4.39
N GLU A 242 -1.70 19.54 -4.56
CA GLU A 242 -1.85 20.85 -3.89
C GLU A 242 -1.77 20.74 -2.36
N TRP A 243 -2.41 19.71 -1.77
CA TRP A 243 -2.30 19.45 -0.32
C TRP A 243 -0.89 19.01 0.09
N MET A 244 -0.19 18.25 -0.76
CA MET A 244 1.20 17.85 -0.52
C MET A 244 2.16 19.04 -0.59
N GLU A 245 1.93 19.98 -1.51
CA GLU A 245 2.68 21.25 -1.58
C GLU A 245 2.43 22.12 -0.35
N LEU A 246 1.19 22.20 0.12
CA LEU A 246 0.86 22.93 1.35
C LEU A 246 1.52 22.32 2.59
N GLN A 247 1.53 20.98 2.67
CA GLN A 247 2.23 20.24 3.71
C GLN A 247 3.70 20.63 3.82
N LYS A 248 4.40 20.80 2.70
CA LYS A 248 5.82 21.24 2.68
C LYS A 248 6.03 22.61 3.32
N ARG A 249 5.03 23.49 3.24
CA ARG A 249 5.12 24.87 3.74
C ARG A 249 4.75 25.00 5.21
N MET A 250 3.77 24.23 5.69
CA MET A 250 3.14 24.47 7.00
C MET A 250 3.01 23.25 7.92
N ARG A 251 3.40 22.06 7.45
CA ARG A 251 3.34 20.78 8.17
C ARG A 251 2.00 20.57 8.91
N ILE A 252 0.98 20.20 8.14
CA ILE A 252 -0.42 19.99 8.55
C ILE A 252 -0.76 18.54 8.94
N TYR A 253 0.13 17.58 8.69
CA TYR A 253 0.01 16.19 9.14
C TYR A 253 1.39 15.52 9.28
N GLU A 254 1.44 14.32 9.88
CA GLU A 254 2.70 13.59 10.13
C GLU A 254 2.77 12.20 9.48
N LEU A 255 1.65 11.72 8.93
CA LEU A 255 1.56 10.43 8.24
C LEU A 255 1.81 10.64 6.75
N GLY A 256 2.41 9.66 6.07
CA GLY A 256 2.90 9.74 4.68
C GLY A 256 1.81 10.03 3.63
N SER A 257 1.48 9.05 2.78
CA SER A 257 0.54 9.30 1.66
C SER A 257 -0.94 9.27 2.03
N LEU A 258 -1.30 8.86 3.24
CA LEU A 258 -2.71 8.76 3.69
C LEU A 258 -3.41 10.12 3.89
N PRO A 259 -2.87 11.10 4.64
CA PRO A 259 -3.61 12.34 4.91
C PRO A 259 -4.04 13.14 3.67
N PRO A 260 -3.24 13.25 2.58
CA PRO A 260 -3.70 13.86 1.33
C PRO A 260 -4.95 13.19 0.75
N PHE A 261 -5.07 11.86 0.84
CA PHE A 261 -6.29 11.16 0.44
C PHE A 261 -7.46 11.55 1.33
N LEU A 262 -7.27 11.58 2.64
CA LEU A 262 -8.34 11.96 3.57
C LEU A 262 -8.83 13.39 3.30
N LEU A 263 -7.93 14.35 3.05
CA LEU A 263 -8.27 15.74 2.72
C LEU A 263 -9.15 15.86 1.48
N VAL A 264 -8.91 15.01 0.48
CA VAL A 264 -9.61 15.05 -0.80
C VAL A 264 -10.90 14.24 -0.77
N PHE A 265 -10.92 13.09 -0.09
CA PHE A 265 -11.96 12.08 -0.25
C PHE A 265 -12.78 11.78 1.01
N ALA A 266 -12.34 12.11 2.23
CA ALA A 266 -13.11 11.73 3.43
C ALA A 266 -14.52 12.37 3.41
N GLY A 267 -15.55 11.51 3.52
CA GLY A 267 -16.96 11.89 3.37
C GLY A 267 -17.46 12.03 1.92
N GLU A 268 -16.62 11.73 0.93
CA GLU A 268 -16.90 11.84 -0.51
C GLU A 268 -16.64 10.53 -1.27
N ILE A 269 -16.70 9.39 -0.57
CA ILE A 269 -16.50 8.06 -1.16
C ILE A 269 -17.77 7.21 -1.05
N ALA A 270 -17.85 6.15 -1.86
CA ALA A 270 -18.84 5.12 -1.64
C ALA A 270 -18.35 4.16 -0.54
N SER A 271 -19.29 3.64 0.25
CA SER A 271 -18.97 2.73 1.36
C SER A 271 -18.79 1.30 0.85
N VAL A 272 -17.83 0.58 1.45
CA VAL A 272 -17.61 -0.85 1.25
C VAL A 272 -17.72 -1.56 2.59
N ASP A 273 -18.27 -2.77 2.58
CA ASP A 273 -18.36 -3.61 3.78
C ASP A 273 -16.96 -3.83 4.41
N HIS A 274 -16.88 -3.77 5.75
CA HIS A 274 -15.62 -3.90 6.50
C HIS A 274 -14.95 -5.27 6.32
N ARG A 275 -15.69 -6.31 5.90
CA ARG A 275 -15.11 -7.62 5.54
C ARG A 275 -13.98 -7.53 4.52
N TRP A 276 -14.00 -6.51 3.67
CA TRP A 276 -13.04 -6.30 2.60
C TRP A 276 -11.77 -5.56 3.02
N ASN A 277 -11.61 -5.22 4.30
CA ASN A 277 -10.35 -4.65 4.77
C ASN A 277 -10.16 -4.84 6.27
N GLN A 278 -9.81 -6.05 6.72
CA GLN A 278 -9.37 -6.31 8.10
C GLN A 278 -7.98 -5.71 8.34
N HIS A 279 -7.92 -4.38 8.36
CA HIS A 279 -6.69 -3.59 8.46
C HIS A 279 -6.14 -3.54 9.89
N GLY A 280 -4.86 -3.24 9.99
CA GLY A 280 -4.17 -3.04 11.27
C GLY A 280 -3.49 -4.31 11.79
N LEU A 281 -3.46 -5.41 11.05
CA LEU A 281 -2.82 -6.67 11.49
C LEU A 281 -1.29 -6.53 11.59
N GLY A 282 -0.73 -5.51 10.94
CA GLY A 282 0.66 -5.10 11.10
C GLY A 282 0.92 -4.31 12.40
N GLY A 283 -0.11 -4.13 13.23
CA GLY A 283 -0.03 -3.45 14.51
C GLY A 283 0.05 -1.94 14.41
N ASP A 284 0.40 -1.31 15.53
CA ASP A 284 0.64 0.13 15.57
C ASP A 284 1.87 0.54 14.72
N ASN A 285 2.00 1.85 14.49
CA ASN A 285 3.09 2.42 13.69
C ASN A 285 4.45 2.43 14.41
N TYR A 286 4.54 1.97 15.66
CA TYR A 286 5.72 2.11 16.52
C TYR A 286 6.35 0.75 16.86
N ARG A 287 5.60 -0.07 17.57
CA ARG A 287 5.94 -1.39 18.09
C ARG A 287 5.43 -2.53 17.21
N GLY A 288 4.43 -2.28 16.35
CA GLY A 288 3.83 -3.32 15.52
C GLY A 288 3.23 -4.45 16.36
N LEU A 289 2.45 -4.10 17.39
CA LEU A 289 1.82 -5.09 18.27
C LEU A 289 0.79 -5.94 17.51
N CYS A 290 0.64 -7.21 17.91
CA CYS A 290 -0.42 -8.06 17.37
C CYS A 290 -1.80 -7.45 17.66
N ARG A 291 -2.74 -7.62 16.74
CA ARG A 291 -4.12 -7.17 16.87
C ARG A 291 -5.07 -8.26 16.42
N ASP A 292 -6.25 -8.28 17.02
CA ASP A 292 -7.34 -9.15 16.61
C ASP A 292 -8.07 -8.59 15.38
N LEU A 293 -8.91 -9.43 14.78
CA LEU A 293 -9.80 -9.04 13.69
C LEU A 293 -10.89 -8.08 14.20
N HIS A 294 -11.36 -7.20 13.32
CA HIS A 294 -12.57 -6.43 13.57
C HIS A 294 -13.79 -7.39 13.62
N PRO A 295 -14.85 -7.06 14.37
CA PRO A 295 -16.06 -7.88 14.40
C PRO A 295 -16.70 -8.01 13.00
N GLY A 296 -17.25 -9.20 12.71
CA GLY A 296 -18.00 -9.46 11.47
C GLY A 296 -17.31 -10.46 10.54
N PRO A 297 -17.85 -10.64 9.33
CA PRO A 297 -17.27 -11.52 8.32
C PRO A 297 -15.92 -11.00 7.82
N VAL A 298 -15.14 -11.89 7.21
CA VAL A 298 -13.78 -11.61 6.73
C VAL A 298 -13.63 -12.13 5.31
N SER A 299 -13.27 -11.23 4.39
CA SER A 299 -12.95 -11.54 3.00
C SER A 299 -11.55 -11.09 2.59
N LEU A 300 -10.98 -10.12 3.32
CA LEU A 300 -9.62 -9.64 3.09
C LEU A 300 -8.94 -9.27 4.40
N LEU A 301 -7.76 -9.84 4.62
CA LEU A 301 -6.85 -9.58 5.73
C LEU A 301 -5.78 -8.58 5.30
N HIS A 302 -5.46 -7.58 6.12
CA HIS A 302 -4.51 -6.53 5.73
C HIS A 302 -3.53 -6.19 6.85
N TRP A 303 -2.25 -6.51 6.63
CA TRP A 303 -1.13 -6.21 7.54
C TRP A 303 -0.64 -4.76 7.46
N SER A 304 -1.59 -3.83 7.32
CA SER A 304 -1.33 -2.40 7.40
C SER A 304 -0.71 -2.08 8.75
N GLY A 305 0.42 -1.37 8.76
CA GLY A 305 1.20 -1.12 9.97
C GLY A 305 2.68 -1.38 9.76
N LYS A 306 3.41 -1.53 10.86
CA LYS A 306 4.87 -1.74 10.86
C LYS A 306 5.25 -3.22 10.76
N GLY A 307 4.56 -4.08 11.49
CA GLY A 307 4.81 -5.52 11.49
C GLY A 307 4.34 -6.16 10.19
N LYS A 308 5.23 -6.90 9.52
CA LYS A 308 4.89 -7.68 8.34
C LYS A 308 4.94 -9.15 8.67
N PRO A 309 4.01 -9.97 8.14
CA PRO A 309 3.89 -11.37 8.54
C PRO A 309 5.16 -12.14 8.20
N TRP A 310 5.71 -11.96 6.99
CA TRP A 310 6.99 -12.58 6.59
C TRP A 310 8.14 -12.25 7.55
N ALA A 311 8.31 -10.97 7.89
CA ALA A 311 9.37 -10.54 8.80
C ALA A 311 9.20 -11.09 10.22
N ARG A 312 7.96 -11.14 10.73
CA ARG A 312 7.66 -11.71 12.05
C ARG A 312 7.91 -13.22 12.09
N ILE A 313 7.48 -13.94 11.06
CA ILE A 313 7.70 -15.38 10.90
C ILE A 313 9.20 -15.69 10.88
N ASP A 314 9.97 -14.98 10.05
CA ASP A 314 11.41 -15.20 9.95
C ASP A 314 12.16 -14.88 11.24
N SER A 315 11.68 -13.88 12.00
CA SER A 315 12.24 -13.54 13.31
C SER A 315 11.86 -14.51 14.44
N GLY A 316 11.07 -15.56 14.15
CA GLY A 316 10.57 -16.51 15.13
C GLY A 316 9.57 -15.91 16.13
N ARG A 317 8.92 -14.79 15.78
CA ARG A 317 7.96 -14.08 16.64
C ARG A 317 6.64 -13.76 15.89
N PRO A 318 5.97 -14.78 15.32
CA PRO A 318 4.72 -14.55 14.62
C PRO A 318 3.61 -14.10 15.59
N CYS A 319 2.76 -13.20 15.11
CA CYS A 319 1.43 -13.01 15.68
C CYS A 319 0.53 -14.20 15.28
N PRO A 320 -0.52 -14.53 16.06
CA PRO A 320 -1.42 -15.65 15.73
C PRO A 320 -1.98 -15.60 14.31
N LEU A 321 -2.37 -14.41 13.84
CA LEU A 321 -2.95 -14.24 12.50
C LEU A 321 -1.90 -14.35 11.38
N ASP A 322 -0.60 -14.21 11.65
CA ASP A 322 0.45 -14.37 10.62
C ASP A 322 0.46 -15.81 10.06
N ALA A 323 -0.07 -16.78 10.83
CA ALA A 323 -0.29 -18.15 10.35
C ALA A 323 -1.31 -18.25 9.22
N LEU A 324 -2.20 -17.27 9.05
CA LEU A 324 -3.12 -17.18 7.91
C LEU A 324 -2.43 -16.64 6.64
N TRP A 325 -1.32 -15.93 6.78
CA TRP A 325 -0.50 -15.46 5.66
C TRP A 325 0.47 -16.54 5.18
N ALA A 326 1.04 -17.33 6.09
CA ALA A 326 2.07 -18.32 5.82
C ALA A 326 1.78 -19.30 4.65
N PRO A 327 0.55 -19.80 4.42
CA PRO A 327 0.26 -20.69 3.30
C PRO A 327 0.49 -20.07 1.91
N TYR A 328 0.54 -18.75 1.82
CA TYR A 328 0.74 -18.01 0.56
C TYR A 328 2.21 -17.59 0.35
N ASP A 329 3.10 -17.95 1.27
CA ASP A 329 4.52 -17.62 1.18
C ASP A 329 5.24 -18.49 0.14
N LEU A 330 5.58 -17.87 -0.99
CA LEU A 330 6.28 -18.54 -2.08
C LEU A 330 7.81 -18.53 -1.93
N LEU A 331 8.37 -17.91 -0.89
CA LEU A 331 9.82 -17.82 -0.73
C LEU A 331 10.45 -19.24 -0.62
N VAL A 332 11.48 -19.50 -1.42
CA VAL A 332 12.31 -20.70 -1.28
C VAL A 332 13.29 -20.47 -0.15
N ARG A 333 13.11 -21.19 0.95
CA ARG A 333 14.11 -21.25 2.02
C ARG A 333 15.15 -22.29 1.63
N GLU A 334 16.42 -21.93 1.58
CA GLU A 334 17.47 -22.94 1.55
C GLU A 334 17.30 -23.80 2.81
N ASN A 335 17.09 -25.10 2.63
CA ASN A 335 17.08 -26.02 3.75
C ASN A 335 18.46 -25.95 4.40
N GLY A 336 18.57 -25.27 5.53
CA GLY A 336 19.63 -25.53 6.49
C GLY A 336 19.52 -27.01 6.85
N GLY A 337 20.36 -27.84 6.25
CA GLY A 337 20.41 -29.26 6.53
C GLY A 337 20.56 -29.47 8.03
N ILE A 338 19.65 -30.28 8.59
CA ILE A 338 19.92 -31.46 9.42
C ILE A 338 18.52 -32.08 9.62
N GLU A 339 18.19 -33.04 8.75
CA GLU A 339 17.40 -34.19 9.20
C GLU A 339 18.29 -34.97 10.18
N SER A 340 17.76 -35.31 11.35
CA SER A 340 18.35 -36.28 12.27
C SER A 340 17.40 -37.45 12.44
#